data_AF-X0VKK9-F1
#
_entry.id   AF-X0VKK9-F1
#
_cell.length_a   1.000
_cell.length_b   1.000
_cell.length_c   1.000
_cell.angle_alpha   90.00
_cell.angle_beta   90.00
_cell.angle_gamma   90.00
#
_symmetry.space_group_name_H-M   'P 1'
#
loop_
_entity.id
_entity.type
_entity.pdbx_description
1 polymer ?
#
loop_
_entity_poly.entity_id
_entity_poly.type
_entity_poly.pdbx_seq_one_letter_code
_entity_poly.pdbx_strand_id
1 'polypeptide(L)'
;MNFELTEEQVDIRDAVKQFCEGHFTSELASECDRKEEFPRELHRRAAELGLIGIHLPEEYGGGGYRCTENVIVVETMCRADSTLGTALFLSDLGCELIARHGTDDQKERYLMGVA
;
A
#
# COMPACT_ATOMS: atom_id res chain seq x y z
N MET A 1 0.58 29.32 -3.58
CA MET A 1 0.62 27.84 -3.59
C MET A 1 1.01 27.40 -2.19
N ASN A 2 0.33 26.40 -1.65
CA ASN A 2 0.70 25.76 -0.39
C ASN A 2 1.27 24.37 -0.72
N PHE A 3 2.45 24.05 -0.20
CA PHE A 3 3.15 22.78 -0.43
C PHE A 3 3.24 21.91 0.82
N GLU A 4 2.73 22.42 1.95
CA GLU A 4 2.66 21.64 3.18
C GLU A 4 1.63 20.52 3.03
N LEU A 5 1.93 19.37 3.64
CA LEU A 5 0.96 18.30 3.80
C LEU A 5 -0.21 18.76 4.68
N THR A 6 -1.39 18.21 4.44
CA THR A 6 -2.51 18.35 5.38
C THR A 6 -2.23 17.57 6.67
N GLU A 7 -2.96 17.88 7.74
CA GLU A 7 -2.86 17.12 9.00
C GLU A 7 -3.14 15.64 8.78
N GLU A 8 -4.18 15.30 8.00
CA GLU A 8 -4.50 13.93 7.63
C GLU A 8 -3.38 13.22 6.85
N GLN A 9 -2.72 13.92 5.91
CA GLN A 9 -1.57 13.40 5.18
C GLN A 9 -0.35 13.17 6.09
N VAL A 10 -0.16 14.02 7.09
CA VAL A 10 0.86 13.84 8.13
C VAL A 10 0.55 12.62 8.99
N ASP A 11 -0.70 12.44 9.41
CA ASP A 11 -1.14 11.29 10.19
C ASP A 11 -0.94 9.97 9.44
N ILE A 12 -1.30 9.94 8.14
CA ILE A 12 -1.05 8.77 7.26
C ILE A 12 0.46 8.46 7.21
N ARG A 13 1.30 9.46 6.94
CA ARG A 13 2.76 9.28 6.89
C ARG A 13 3.30 8.72 8.19
N ASP A 14 2.85 9.25 9.33
CA ASP A 14 3.38 8.87 10.64
C ASP A 14 2.90 7.46 11.04
N ALA A 15 1.66 7.08 10.69
CA ALA A 15 1.16 5.71 10.85
C ALA A 15 1.97 4.71 10.01
N VAL A 16 2.27 5.03 8.74
CA VAL A 16 3.09 4.17 7.87
C VAL A 16 4.52 4.05 8.42
N LYS A 17 5.09 5.16 8.92
CA LYS A 17 6.42 5.15 9.54
C LYS A 17 6.46 4.20 10.74
N GLN A 18 5.46 4.27 11.62
CA GLN A 18 5.37 3.38 12.78
C GLN A 18 5.21 1.91 12.36
N PHE A 19 4.42 1.63 11.33
CA PHE A 19 4.30 0.29 10.76
C PHE A 19 5.66 -0.24 10.26
N CYS A 20 6.39 0.56 9.49
CA CYS A 20 7.70 0.19 8.99
C CYS A 20 8.71 -0.05 10.12
N GLU A 21 8.76 0.81 11.14
CA GLU A 21 9.65 0.63 12.30
C GLU A 21 9.41 -0.71 13.04
N GLY A 22 8.16 -1.19 13.08
CA GLY A 22 7.81 -2.46 13.72
C GLY A 22 7.98 -3.71 12.85
N HIS A 23 8.06 -3.57 11.52
CA HIS A 23 7.93 -4.70 10.61
C HIS A 23 8.96 -4.79 9.48
N PHE A 24 9.61 -3.69 9.09
CA PHE A 24 10.61 -3.64 8.02
C PHE A 24 12.00 -3.88 8.62
N THR A 25 12.35 -5.14 8.85
CA THR A 25 13.68 -5.49 9.38
C THR A 25 14.67 -5.79 8.26
N SER A 26 15.94 -5.49 8.48
CA SER A 26 17.03 -5.83 7.57
C SER A 26 17.12 -7.33 7.30
N GLU A 27 16.79 -8.14 8.30
CA GLU A 27 16.78 -9.60 8.21
C GLU A 27 15.69 -10.08 7.26
N LEU A 28 14.47 -9.53 7.40
CA LEU A 28 13.34 -9.88 6.53
C LEU A 28 13.65 -9.51 5.07
N ALA A 29 14.11 -8.27 4.83
CA ALA A 29 14.49 -7.82 3.50
C ALA A 29 15.56 -8.74 2.87
N SER A 30 16.61 -9.04 3.63
CA SER A 30 17.71 -9.91 3.16
C SER A 30 17.30 -11.38 2.99
N GLU A 31 16.33 -11.86 3.76
CA GLU A 31 15.79 -13.22 3.62
C GLU A 31 14.90 -13.33 2.38
N CYS A 32 13.98 -12.38 2.18
CA CYS A 32 13.13 -12.30 1.00
C CYS A 32 13.97 -12.19 -0.28
N ASP A 33 15.00 -11.35 -0.30
CA ASP A 33 15.92 -11.20 -1.43
C ASP A 33 16.64 -12.52 -1.75
N ARG A 34 17.31 -13.13 -0.75
CA ARG A 34 18.05 -14.39 -0.95
C ARG A 34 17.18 -15.57 -1.38
N LYS A 35 15.91 -15.59 -0.97
CA LYS A 35 14.96 -16.66 -1.30
C LYS A 35 14.09 -16.35 -2.50
N GLU A 36 14.15 -15.13 -3.03
CA GLU A 36 13.23 -14.62 -4.06
C GLU A 36 11.75 -14.77 -3.64
N GLU A 37 11.46 -14.58 -2.35
CA GLU A 37 10.14 -14.82 -1.76
C GLU A 37 9.39 -13.52 -1.47
N PHE A 38 8.12 -13.50 -1.84
CA PHE A 38 7.22 -12.39 -1.49
C PHE A 38 6.87 -12.40 0.01
N PRO A 39 6.95 -11.25 0.72
CA PRO A 39 6.72 -11.19 2.16
C PRO A 39 5.22 -11.22 2.50
N ARG A 40 4.57 -12.38 2.35
CA ARG A 40 3.11 -12.56 2.49
C ARG A 40 2.56 -12.11 3.84
N GLU A 41 3.26 -12.40 4.94
CA GLU A 41 2.80 -12.02 6.28
C GLU A 41 2.91 -10.50 6.50
N LEU A 42 3.94 -9.85 5.95
CA LEU A 42 4.06 -8.40 5.97
C LEU A 42 2.94 -7.76 5.15
N HIS A 43 2.65 -8.30 3.97
CA HIS A 43 1.57 -7.85 3.09
C HIS A 43 0.21 -7.95 3.77
N ARG A 44 -0.10 -9.09 4.40
CA ARG A 44 -1.34 -9.26 5.16
C ARG A 44 -1.51 -8.20 6.25
N ARG A 45 -0.45 -7.92 7.03
CA ARG A 45 -0.50 -6.90 8.09
C ARG A 45 -0.66 -5.49 7.54
N ALA A 46 -0.01 -5.18 6.41
CA ALA A 46 -0.19 -3.89 5.75
C ALA A 46 -1.62 -3.71 5.22
N ALA A 47 -2.21 -4.77 4.65
CA ALA A 47 -3.59 -4.78 4.17
C ALA A 47 -4.59 -4.59 5.32
N GLU A 48 -4.40 -5.28 6.46
CA GLU A 48 -5.23 -5.12 7.66
C GLU A 48 -5.22 -3.70 8.24
N LEU A 49 -4.20 -2.90 7.92
CA LEU A 49 -4.09 -1.49 8.30
C LEU A 49 -4.54 -0.53 7.20
N GLY A 50 -5.07 -1.03 6.08
CA GLY A 50 -5.52 -0.20 4.94
C GLY A 50 -4.38 0.45 4.16
N LEU A 51 -3.14 -0.04 4.29
CA LEU A 51 -1.97 0.53 3.61
C LEU A 51 -1.79 0.02 2.17
N ILE A 52 -2.57 -1.00 1.77
CA ILE A 52 -2.62 -1.53 0.41
C ILE A 52 -3.88 -1.00 -0.24
N GLY A 53 -3.79 -0.38 -1.42
CA GLY A 53 -4.97 0.12 -2.11
C GLY A 53 -5.65 1.31 -1.44
N ILE A 54 -4.93 2.12 -0.66
CA ILE A 54 -5.51 3.23 0.13
C ILE A 54 -6.35 4.22 -0.72
N HIS A 55 -6.01 4.36 -2.00
CA HIS A 55 -6.70 5.23 -2.97
C HIS A 55 -7.85 4.55 -3.71
N LEU A 56 -8.02 3.24 -3.55
CA LEU A 56 -9.14 2.53 -4.15
C LEU A 56 -10.45 2.94 -3.48
N PRO A 57 -11.57 2.96 -4.22
CA PRO A 57 -12.88 3.23 -3.65
C PRO A 57 -13.24 2.32 -2.46
N GLU A 58 -13.92 2.90 -1.47
CA GLU A 58 -14.40 2.17 -0.28
C GLU A 58 -15.32 1.00 -0.62
N GLU A 59 -16.10 1.10 -1.70
CA GLU A 59 -16.98 0.01 -2.18
C GLU A 59 -16.21 -1.26 -2.55
N TYR A 60 -14.90 -1.15 -2.78
CA TYR A 60 -14.00 -2.28 -3.06
C TYR A 60 -13.07 -2.62 -1.88
N GLY A 61 -13.32 -2.06 -0.69
CA GLY A 61 -12.50 -2.25 0.51
C GLY A 61 -11.34 -1.27 0.67
N GLY A 62 -11.14 -0.36 -0.28
CA GLY A 62 -10.07 0.64 -0.21
C GLY A 62 -10.34 1.77 0.78
N GLY A 63 -9.37 2.67 0.94
CA GLY A 63 -9.46 3.80 1.87
C GLY A 63 -10.17 5.03 1.32
N GLY A 64 -10.57 5.06 0.04
CA GLY A 64 -11.25 6.19 -0.58
C GLY A 64 -10.39 7.46 -0.75
N TYR A 65 -9.08 7.37 -0.48
CA TYR A 65 -8.16 8.49 -0.61
C TYR A 65 -7.76 8.76 -2.06
N ARG A 66 -6.85 9.72 -2.27
CA ARG A 66 -6.38 10.11 -3.60
C ARG A 66 -4.97 9.59 -3.82
N CYS A 67 -4.49 9.81 -5.04
CA CYS A 67 -3.13 9.45 -5.44
C CYS A 67 -2.05 10.07 -4.54
N THR A 68 -2.30 11.26 -3.97
CA THR A 68 -1.34 11.93 -3.07
C THR A 68 -1.09 11.11 -1.80
N GLU A 69 -2.14 10.62 -1.16
CA GLU A 69 -2.00 9.78 0.04
C GLU A 69 -1.33 8.44 -0.29
N ASN A 70 -1.67 7.84 -1.44
CA ASN A 70 -0.97 6.63 -1.90
C ASN A 70 0.54 6.88 -2.09
N VAL A 71 0.92 8.00 -2.71
CA VAL A 71 2.34 8.38 -2.87
C VAL A 71 3.03 8.56 -1.51
N ILE A 72 2.37 9.16 -0.52
CA ILE A 72 2.92 9.34 0.82
C ILE A 72 3.16 7.98 1.51
N VAL A 73 2.22 7.04 1.37
CA VAL A 73 2.37 5.66 1.88
C VAL A 73 3.59 5.00 1.24
N VAL A 74 3.65 5.00 -0.10
CA VAL A 74 4.72 4.34 -0.86
C VAL A 74 6.09 4.97 -0.59
N GLU A 75 6.19 6.31 -0.59
CA GLU A 75 7.43 7.02 -0.27
C GLU A 75 7.93 6.66 1.13
N THR A 76 7.01 6.61 2.11
CA THR A 76 7.37 6.31 3.49
C THR A 76 7.84 4.87 3.66
N MET A 77 7.17 3.90 3.02
CA MET A 77 7.59 2.50 3.02
C MET A 77 8.96 2.32 2.34
N CYS A 78 9.14 2.88 1.15
CA CYS A 78 10.38 2.75 0.40
C CYS A 78 11.57 3.47 1.05
N ARG A 79 11.31 4.49 1.88
CA ARG A 79 12.33 5.13 2.72
C ARG A 79 12.80 4.22 3.85
N ALA A 80 11.96 3.32 4.35
CA ALA A 80 12.35 2.32 5.35
C ALA A 80 13.11 1.16 4.71
N ASP A 81 12.55 0.58 3.64
CA ASP A 81 13.24 -0.41 2.79
C ASP A 81 12.59 -0.44 1.40
N SER A 82 13.38 -0.23 0.35
CA SER A 82 12.86 -0.14 -1.01
C SER A 82 12.38 -1.49 -1.56
N THR A 83 12.94 -2.61 -1.11
CA THR A 83 12.58 -3.95 -1.58
C THR A 83 11.21 -4.34 -1.02
N LEU A 84 11.03 -4.25 0.30
CA LEU A 84 9.77 -4.54 0.98
C LEU A 84 8.70 -3.52 0.60
N GLY A 85 9.02 -2.22 0.57
CA GLY A 85 8.09 -1.18 0.18
C GLY A 85 7.56 -1.36 -1.25
N THR A 86 8.45 -1.66 -2.20
CA THR A 86 8.06 -1.95 -3.59
C THR A 86 7.22 -3.23 -3.69
N ALA A 87 7.54 -4.27 -2.93
CA ALA A 87 6.76 -5.50 -2.91
C ALA A 87 5.31 -5.24 -2.45
N LEU A 88 5.11 -4.44 -1.40
CA LEU A 88 3.79 -4.07 -0.92
C LEU A 88 3.04 -3.19 -1.94
N PHE A 89 3.68 -2.13 -2.43
CA PHE A 89 3.07 -1.22 -3.41
C PHE A 89 2.64 -1.92 -4.70
N LEU A 90 3.49 -2.77 -5.29
CA LEU A 90 3.15 -3.39 -6.58
C LEU A 90 2.01 -4.41 -6.48
N SER A 91 1.59 -4.78 -5.26
CA SER A 91 0.52 -5.76 -5.05
C SER A 91 -0.86 -5.25 -5.47
N ASP A 92 -1.10 -3.93 -5.45
CA ASP A 92 -2.39 -3.31 -5.80
C ASP A 92 -2.40 -2.62 -7.18
N LEU A 93 -1.25 -2.55 -7.86
CA LEU A 93 -1.09 -1.77 -9.09
C LEU A 93 -2.10 -2.16 -10.19
N GLY A 94 -2.37 -3.47 -10.32
CA GLY A 94 -3.35 -3.98 -11.27
C GLY A 94 -4.80 -3.57 -10.94
N CYS A 95 -5.09 -3.37 -9.65
CA CYS A 95 -6.43 -3.03 -9.16
C CYS A 95 -6.83 -1.63 -9.64
N GLU A 96 -5.89 -0.69 -9.71
CA GLU A 96 -6.16 0.67 -10.22
C GLU A 96 -6.62 0.66 -11.69
N LEU A 97 -6.06 -0.22 -12.52
CA LEU A 97 -6.47 -0.35 -13.92
C LEU A 97 -7.90 -0.89 -14.03
N ILE A 98 -8.26 -1.87 -13.18
CA ILE A 98 -9.60 -2.45 -13.16
C ILE A 98 -10.61 -1.44 -12.58
N ALA A 99 -10.25 -0.69 -11.54
CA ALA A 99 -11.11 0.31 -10.94
C ALA A 99 -11.48 1.42 -11.95
N ARG A 100 -10.51 1.84 -12.76
CA ARG A 100 -10.71 2.91 -13.76
C ARG A 100 -11.36 2.43 -15.06
N HIS A 101 -11.00 1.24 -15.53
CA HIS A 101 -11.30 0.82 -16.92
C HIS A 101 -12.04 -0.51 -17.02
N GLY A 102 -12.24 -1.21 -15.89
CA GLY A 102 -12.94 -2.48 -15.86
C GLY A 102 -14.45 -2.33 -16.09
N THR A 103 -15.06 -3.37 -16.65
CA THR A 103 -16.53 -3.54 -16.61
C THR A 103 -16.99 -3.77 -15.18
N ASP A 104 -18.29 -3.60 -14.91
CA ASP A 104 -18.87 -3.88 -13.59
C ASP A 104 -18.56 -5.31 -13.15
N ASP A 105 -18.72 -6.30 -14.05
CA ASP A 105 -18.35 -7.71 -13.79
C ASP A 105 -16.86 -7.89 -13.42
N GLN A 106 -15.95 -7.11 -14.02
CA GLN A 106 -14.52 -7.19 -13.71
C GLN A 106 -14.22 -6.56 -12.35
N LYS A 107 -14.86 -5.44 -12.03
CA LYS A 107 -14.72 -4.78 -10.73
C LYS A 107 -15.25 -5.67 -9.62
N GLU A 108 -16.45 -6.23 -9.77
CA GLU A 108 -17.03 -7.16 -8.80
C GLU A 108 -16.16 -8.40 -8.61
N ARG A 109 -15.61 -8.96 -9.70
CA ARG A 109 -14.81 -10.18 -9.62
C ARG A 109 -13.40 -9.98 -9.03
N TYR A 110 -12.75 -8.86 -9.34
CA TYR A 110 -11.33 -8.69 -9.07
C TYR A 110 -11.00 -7.64 -8.01
N LEU A 111 -11.91 -6.72 -7.70
CA LEU A 111 -11.68 -5.67 -6.70
C LEU A 111 -12.33 -5.99 -5.36
N MET A 112 -13.41 -6.77 -5.33
CA MET A 112 -14.06 -7.15 -4.08
C MET A 112 -13.11 -7.99 -3.22
N GLY A 113 -12.71 -7.45 -2.07
CA GLY A 113 -11.79 -8.10 -1.12
C GLY A 113 -10.30 -7.94 -1.43
N VAL A 114 -9.93 -6.94 -2.25
CA VAL A 114 -8.52 -6.56 -2.49
C VAL A 114 -7.89 -5.88 -1.27
N ALA A 115 -8.68 -5.15 -0.49
CA ALA A 115 -8.29 -4.52 0.76
C ALA A 115 -9.20 -5.00 1.91
#